data_AF-A0A4U0YIK6-F1
#
_entry.id   AF-A0A4U0YIK6-F1
#
_cell.length_a   1.000
_cell.length_b   1.000
_cell.length_c   1.000
_cell.angle_alpha   90.00
_cell.angle_beta   90.00
_cell.angle_gamma   90.00
#
_symmetry.space_group_name_H-M   'P 1'
#
loop_
_entity.id
_entity.type
_entity.pdbx_description
1 polymer ?
#
loop_
_entity_poly.entity_id
_entity_poly.type
_entity_poly.pdbx_seq_one_letter_code
_entity_poly.pdbx_strand_id
1 'polypeptide(L)'
;MALGRFPGLAEAEQLRQRLLALDIESRLQTRDVVMGVDYWLVMPVVGGERHAVIQLSALQEQGIDSFLITRGEMAGSLSLGVFAREDYAQVRQEQLQYLGHDVRLHALNKKEQQYVVEVGSKARRLVDQAMLTRLRADFPGLQHQYQPCAGVANTGRIP
;
A
#
# COMPACT_ATOMS: atom_id res chain seq x y z
N MET A 1 19.00 -3.48 10.83
CA MET A 1 18.10 -4.63 10.61
C MET A 1 16.69 -4.18 10.95
N ALA A 2 15.68 -4.55 10.16
CA ALA A 2 14.28 -4.26 10.47
C ALA A 2 13.78 -5.18 11.59
N LEU A 3 13.19 -4.60 12.63
CA LEU A 3 12.57 -5.30 13.76
C LEU A 3 11.08 -5.59 13.51
N GLY A 4 10.42 -4.74 12.73
CA GLY A 4 8.99 -4.82 12.45
C GLY A 4 8.57 -3.83 11.36
N ARG A 5 7.40 -4.10 10.79
CA ARG A 5 6.75 -3.23 9.81
C ARG A 5 5.34 -2.94 10.28
N PHE A 6 4.95 -1.68 10.24
CA PHE A 6 3.69 -1.22 10.80
C PHE A 6 2.92 -0.43 9.74
N PRO A 7 1.60 -0.61 9.62
CA PRO A 7 0.76 0.17 8.71
C PRO A 7 0.54 1.61 9.22
N GLY A 8 0.71 1.85 10.53
CA GLY A 8 0.50 3.15 11.16
C GLY A 8 1.76 3.74 11.77
N LEU A 9 1.93 5.06 11.63
CA LEU A 9 3.05 5.81 12.21
C LEU A 9 3.07 5.72 13.74
N ALA A 10 1.90 5.84 14.37
CA ALA A 10 1.79 5.89 15.82
C ALA A 10 2.32 4.62 16.50
N GLU A 11 1.98 3.44 15.97
CA GLU A 11 2.44 2.16 16.51
C GLU A 11 3.96 2.00 16.32
N ALA A 12 4.49 2.38 15.15
CA ALA A 12 5.92 2.34 14.87
C ALA A 12 6.71 3.29 15.79
N GLU A 13 6.14 4.47 16.08
CA GLU A 13 6.75 5.46 16.96
C GLU A 13 6.71 5.04 18.42
N GLN A 14 5.62 4.41 18.87
CA GLN A 14 5.53 3.81 20.21
C GLN A 14 6.61 2.74 20.42
N LEU A 15 6.84 1.86 19.42
CA LEU A 15 7.93 0.90 19.49
C LEU A 15 9.29 1.62 19.55
N ARG A 16 9.50 2.65 18.73
CA ARG A 16 10.75 3.44 18.72
C ARG A 16 11.03 4.06 20.09
N GLN A 17 10.01 4.64 20.73
CA GLN A 17 10.12 5.21 22.08
C GLN A 17 10.42 4.14 23.13
N ARG A 18 9.80 2.97 23.03
CA ARG A 18 10.07 1.85 23.94
C ARG A 18 11.50 1.35 23.82
N LEU A 19 12.05 1.30 22.60
CA LEU A 19 13.45 0.95 22.36
C LEU A 19 14.40 2.03 22.91
N LEU A 20 14.08 3.31 22.73
CA LEU A 20 14.88 4.41 23.28
C LEU A 20 14.94 4.36 24.82
N ALA A 21 13.82 4.05 25.49
CA ALA A 21 13.78 3.88 26.95
C ALA A 21 14.65 2.70 27.45
N LEU A 22 15.03 1.80 26.55
CA LEU A 22 15.92 0.66 26.81
C LEU A 22 17.34 0.90 26.28
N ASP A 23 17.67 2.17 26.00
CA ASP A 23 18.95 2.63 25.46
C ASP A 23 19.33 1.97 24.12
N ILE A 24 18.30 1.60 23.35
CA ILE A 24 18.44 1.00 22.02
C ILE A 24 18.13 2.05 20.97
N GLU A 25 19.18 2.52 20.32
CA GLU A 25 19.06 3.37 19.15
C GLU A 25 18.33 2.64 18.02
N SER A 26 17.21 3.23 17.59
CA SER A 26 16.37 2.77 16.50
C SER A 26 16.04 3.90 15.53
N ARG A 27 15.88 3.56 14.27
CA ARG A 27 15.52 4.46 13.18
C ARG A 27 14.17 4.05 12.61
N LEU A 28 13.31 5.03 12.41
CA LEU A 28 12.07 4.86 11.69
C LEU A 28 12.31 5.18 10.20
N GLN A 29 11.94 4.26 9.31
CA GLN A 29 11.96 4.48 7.88
C GLN A 29 10.55 4.35 7.31
N THR A 30 10.12 5.33 6.52
CA THR A 30 8.90 5.25 5.72
C THR A 30 9.23 4.56 4.39
N ARG A 31 8.42 3.58 4.00
CA ARG A 31 8.52 2.90 2.71
C ARG A 31 7.15 2.82 2.06
N ASP A 32 7.06 3.24 0.80
CA ASP A 32 5.86 3.00 0.02
C ASP A 32 5.85 1.55 -0.45
N VAL A 33 4.77 0.83 -0.16
CA VAL A 33 4.55 -0.54 -0.61
C VAL A 33 3.35 -0.56 -1.52
N VAL A 34 3.51 -1.16 -2.70
CA VAL A 34 2.38 -1.41 -3.61
C VAL A 34 1.56 -2.55 -3.01
N MET A 35 0.36 -2.21 -2.54
CA MET A 35 -0.58 -3.14 -1.92
C MET A 35 -1.47 -3.83 -2.96
N GLY A 36 -1.53 -3.30 -4.17
CA GLY A 36 -2.32 -3.83 -5.26
C GLY A 36 -2.44 -2.84 -6.41
N VAL A 37 -3.25 -3.21 -7.39
CA VAL A 37 -3.59 -2.37 -8.53
C VAL A 37 -5.10 -2.24 -8.57
N ASP A 38 -5.59 -1.00 -8.59
CA ASP A 38 -6.98 -0.70 -8.88
C ASP A 38 -7.09 -0.30 -10.35
N TYR A 39 -8.22 -0.64 -10.96
CA TYR A 39 -8.51 -0.44 -12.37
C TYR A 39 -9.61 0.61 -12.50
N TRP A 40 -9.26 1.77 -13.05
CA TRP A 40 -10.16 2.90 -13.16
C TRP A 40 -10.67 3.05 -14.60
N LEU A 41 -11.99 3.09 -14.77
CA LEU A 41 -12.63 3.42 -16.03
C LEU A 41 -12.85 4.93 -16.12
N VAL A 42 -12.24 5.55 -17.13
CA VAL A 42 -12.30 6.99 -17.36
C VAL A 42 -12.73 7.27 -18.79
N MET A 43 -13.70 8.15 -18.95
CA MET A 43 -14.12 8.71 -20.23
C MET A 43 -13.62 10.16 -20.34
N PRO A 44 -12.68 10.45 -21.27
CA PRO A 44 -12.20 11.80 -21.46
C PRO A 44 -13.28 12.67 -22.09
N VAL A 45 -13.39 13.91 -21.62
CA VAL A 45 -14.34 14.88 -22.18
C VAL A 45 -13.61 16.06 -22.80
N VAL A 46 -13.90 16.31 -24.07
CA VAL A 46 -13.38 17.48 -24.79
C VAL A 46 -14.28 18.68 -24.50
N GLY A 47 -13.67 19.85 -24.27
CA GLY A 47 -14.42 21.09 -23.99
C GLY A 47 -14.50 21.48 -22.51
N GLY A 48 -13.71 20.83 -21.66
CA GLY A 48 -13.52 21.18 -20.25
C GLY A 48 -14.72 20.86 -19.35
N GLU A 49 -14.69 21.39 -18.13
CA GLU A 49 -15.62 21.02 -17.06
C GLU A 49 -17.10 21.18 -17.40
N ARG A 50 -17.46 22.26 -18.12
CA ARG A 50 -18.85 22.50 -18.55
C ARG A 50 -19.39 21.39 -19.45
N HIS A 51 -18.59 20.88 -20.38
CA HIS A 51 -18.98 19.76 -21.24
C HIS A 51 -19.03 18.46 -20.46
N ALA A 52 -18.12 18.27 -19.50
CA ALA A 52 -18.13 17.10 -18.64
C ALA A 52 -19.40 17.02 -17.79
N VAL A 53 -19.91 18.15 -17.27
CA VAL A 53 -21.19 18.19 -16.53
C VAL A 53 -22.38 17.80 -17.43
N ILE A 54 -22.40 18.24 -18.69
CA ILE A 54 -23.47 17.89 -19.63
C ILE A 54 -23.45 16.38 -19.92
N GLN A 55 -22.26 15.84 -20.23
CA GLN A 55 -22.11 14.40 -20.49
C GLN A 55 -22.39 13.55 -19.24
N LEU A 56 -22.03 14.04 -18.06
CA LEU A 56 -22.36 13.40 -16.78
C LEU A 56 -23.87 13.24 -16.63
N SER A 57 -24.65 14.30 -16.86
CA SER A 57 -26.12 14.24 -16.80
C SER A 57 -26.67 13.22 -17.79
N ALA A 58 -26.19 13.24 -19.03
CA ALA A 58 -26.64 12.31 -20.07
C ALA A 58 -26.36 10.84 -19.72
N LEU A 59 -25.20 10.54 -19.13
CA LEU A 59 -24.86 9.19 -18.67
C LEU A 59 -25.74 8.74 -17.50
N GLN A 60 -26.00 9.63 -16.54
CA GLN A 60 -26.86 9.31 -15.39
C GLN A 60 -28.31 9.07 -15.82
N GLU A 61 -28.82 9.81 -16.81
CA GLU A 61 -30.14 9.57 -17.42
C GLU A 61 -30.23 8.20 -18.11
N GLN A 62 -29.11 7.69 -18.63
CA GLN A 62 -28.99 6.34 -19.19
C GLN A 62 -28.82 5.26 -18.10
N GLY A 63 -28.84 5.62 -16.82
CA GLY A 63 -28.62 4.70 -15.70
C GLY A 63 -27.16 4.28 -15.52
N ILE A 64 -26.20 5.04 -16.08
CA ILE A 64 -24.77 4.78 -15.96
C ILE A 64 -24.22 5.61 -14.80
N ASP A 65 -23.85 4.93 -13.71
CA ASP A 65 -23.16 5.54 -12.57
C ASP A 65 -21.84 6.19 -13.03
N SER A 66 -21.78 7.51 -12.88
CA SER A 66 -20.70 8.34 -13.41
C SER A 66 -20.42 9.53 -12.49
N PHE A 67 -19.16 9.96 -12.45
CA PHE A 67 -18.67 11.03 -11.56
C PHE A 67 -17.66 11.94 -12.26
N LEU A 68 -17.66 13.23 -11.94
CA LEU A 68 -16.67 14.18 -12.47
C LEU A 68 -15.34 14.10 -11.71
N ILE A 69 -14.24 13.93 -12.45
CA ILE A 69 -12.89 14.03 -11.91
C ILE A 69 -12.50 15.51 -11.86
N THR A 70 -12.30 16.04 -10.65
CA THR A 70 -12.03 17.48 -10.44
C THR A 70 -10.56 17.81 -10.19
N ARG A 71 -9.70 16.80 -9.96
CA ARG A 71 -8.30 16.98 -9.58
C ARG A 71 -7.39 15.97 -10.27
N GLY A 72 -6.11 16.32 -10.36
CA GLY A 72 -5.07 15.50 -10.98
C GLY A 72 -5.01 15.66 -12.49
N GLU A 73 -4.21 14.83 -13.15
CA GLU A 73 -3.97 14.90 -14.60
C GLU A 73 -5.21 14.59 -15.44
N MET A 74 -6.19 13.87 -14.87
CA MET A 74 -7.46 13.52 -15.52
C MET A 74 -8.61 14.46 -15.15
N ALA A 75 -8.32 15.61 -14.53
CA ALA A 75 -9.34 16.61 -14.22
C ALA A 75 -10.11 17.03 -15.47
N GLY A 76 -11.43 17.13 -15.36
CA GLY A 76 -12.34 17.39 -16.48
C GLY A 76 -12.79 16.13 -17.24
N SER A 77 -12.34 14.94 -16.84
CA SER A 77 -12.84 13.66 -17.37
C SER A 77 -13.91 13.05 -16.46
N LEU A 78 -14.63 12.04 -16.95
CA LEU A 78 -15.68 11.33 -16.22
C LEU A 78 -15.21 9.94 -15.78
N SER A 79 -15.35 9.65 -14.49
CA SER A 79 -15.12 8.34 -13.90
C SER A 79 -16.38 7.48 -14.02
N LEU A 80 -16.23 6.27 -14.53
CA LEU A 80 -17.31 5.28 -14.73
C LEU A 80 -17.19 4.06 -13.81
N GLY A 81 -16.26 4.12 -12.84
CA GLY A 81 -16.09 3.10 -11.80
C GLY A 81 -14.64 2.74 -11.55
N VAL A 82 -14.35 2.27 -10.33
CA VAL A 82 -13.05 1.74 -9.91
C VAL A 82 -13.24 0.29 -9.50
N PHE A 83 -12.36 -0.59 -10.00
CA PHE A 83 -12.47 -2.04 -9.84
C PHE A 83 -11.18 -2.59 -9.27
N ALA A 84 -11.26 -3.51 -8.31
CA ALA A 84 -10.08 -4.19 -7.76
C ALA A 84 -9.54 -5.30 -8.69
N ARG A 85 -10.29 -5.66 -9.74
CA ARG A 85 -9.96 -6.73 -10.68
C ARG A 85 -10.03 -6.25 -12.11
N GLU A 86 -9.02 -6.60 -12.89
CA GLU A 86 -8.88 -6.22 -14.30
C GLU A 86 -10.01 -6.76 -15.16
N ASP A 87 -10.34 -8.04 -15.00
CA ASP A 87 -11.32 -8.74 -15.83
C ASP A 87 -12.72 -8.12 -15.71
N TYR A 88 -13.11 -7.70 -14.51
CA TYR A 88 -14.37 -6.99 -14.30
C TYR A 88 -14.36 -5.59 -14.90
N ALA A 89 -13.23 -4.89 -14.79
CA ALA A 89 -13.07 -3.57 -15.39
C ALA A 89 -13.14 -3.65 -16.93
N GLN A 90 -12.50 -4.65 -17.52
CA GLN A 90 -12.48 -4.87 -18.96
C GLN A 90 -13.87 -5.22 -19.50
N VAL A 91 -14.60 -6.14 -18.86
CA VAL A 91 -15.99 -6.46 -19.26
C VAL A 91 -16.88 -5.22 -19.23
N ARG A 92 -16.73 -4.39 -18.18
CA ARG A 92 -17.49 -3.14 -18.07
C ARG A 92 -17.06 -2.11 -19.12
N GLN A 93 -15.77 -2.04 -19.44
CA GLN A 93 -15.24 -1.20 -20.52
C GLN A 93 -15.85 -1.58 -21.87
N GLU A 94 -15.81 -2.86 -22.23
CA GLU A 94 -16.37 -3.38 -23.48
C GLU A 94 -17.87 -3.09 -23.60
N GLN A 95 -18.61 -3.26 -22.49
CA GLN A 95 -20.04 -2.92 -22.45
C GLN A 95 -20.29 -1.43 -22.73
N LEU A 96 -19.52 -0.53 -22.12
CA LEU A 96 -19.67 0.91 -22.32
C LEU A 96 -19.24 1.35 -23.72
N GLN A 97 -18.20 0.73 -24.28
CA GLN A 97 -17.75 0.96 -25.65
C GLN A 97 -18.79 0.49 -26.67
N TYR A 98 -19.45 -0.63 -26.42
CA TYR A 98 -20.55 -1.11 -27.27
C TYR A 98 -21.74 -0.13 -27.28
N LEU A 99 -21.97 0.60 -26.18
CA LEU A 99 -22.96 1.67 -26.09
C LEU A 99 -22.50 2.99 -26.74
N GLY A 100 -21.27 3.05 -27.28
CA GLY A 100 -20.74 4.20 -28.01
C GLY A 100 -19.96 5.19 -27.14
N HIS A 101 -19.58 4.83 -25.91
CA HIS A 101 -18.78 5.69 -25.03
C HIS A 101 -17.27 5.38 -25.18
N ASP A 102 -16.44 6.42 -25.37
CA ASP A 102 -14.97 6.28 -25.41
C ASP A 102 -14.42 6.11 -23.98
N VAL A 103 -14.48 4.90 -23.44
CA VAL A 103 -13.99 4.58 -22.09
C VAL A 103 -12.62 3.94 -22.15
N ARG A 104 -11.71 4.43 -21.30
CA ARG A 104 -10.32 3.98 -21.17
C ARG A 104 -10.08 3.38 -19.80
N LEU A 105 -9.33 2.29 -19.79
CA LEU A 105 -8.91 1.58 -18.59
C LEU A 105 -7.55 2.10 -18.12
N HIS A 106 -7.47 2.50 -16.86
CA HIS A 106 -6.25 3.00 -16.23
C HIS A 106 -5.89 2.15 -15.02
N ALA A 107 -4.69 1.56 -15.02
CA ALA A 107 -4.16 0.85 -13.86
C ALA A 107 -3.52 1.84 -12.87
N LEU A 108 -4.02 1.85 -11.63
CA LEU A 108 -3.54 2.69 -10.54
C LEU A 108 -2.89 1.82 -9.48
N ASN A 109 -1.60 2.03 -9.22
CA ASN A 109 -0.92 1.35 -8.12
C ASN A 109 -1.45 1.89 -6.78
N LYS A 110 -2.12 1.03 -6.03
CA LYS A 110 -2.49 1.32 -4.64
C LYS A 110 -1.23 1.25 -3.80
N LYS A 111 -0.70 2.40 -3.42
CA LYS A 111 0.46 2.51 -2.52
C LYS A 111 -0.03 2.79 -1.11
N GLU A 112 0.47 2.05 -0.14
CA GLU A 112 0.34 2.38 1.27
C GLU A 112 1.72 2.65 1.86
N GLN A 113 1.76 3.59 2.80
CA GLN A 113 2.97 3.84 3.57
C GLN A 113 3.09 2.77 4.64
N GLN A 114 4.24 2.10 4.64
CA GLN A 114 4.66 1.23 5.73
C GLN A 114 5.78 1.89 6.51
N TYR A 115 5.70 1.77 7.83
CA TYR A 115 6.68 2.29 8.75
C TYR A 115 7.53 1.15 9.27
N VAL A 116 8.82 1.18 8.95
CA VAL A 116 9.79 0.14 9.31
C VAL A 116 10.66 0.65 10.43
N VAL A 117 10.68 -0.07 11.56
CA VAL A 117 11.59 0.25 12.68
C VAL A 117 12.84 -0.60 12.54
N GLU A 118 14.00 0.05 12.41
CA GLU A 118 15.30 -0.58 12.27
C GLU A 118 16.20 -0.29 13.47
N VAL A 119 17.01 -1.27 13.88
CA VAL A 119 18.08 -1.06 14.87
C VAL A 119 19.46 -1.25 14.28
N GLY A 120 20.41 -0.55 14.88
CA GLY A 120 21.84 -0.66 14.59
C GLY A 120 22.40 -2.04 14.98
N SER A 121 23.51 -2.41 14.35
CA SER A 121 24.20 -3.70 14.58
C SER A 121 24.74 -3.88 16.00
N LYS A 122 25.08 -2.80 16.71
CA LYS A 122 25.49 -2.82 18.13
C LYS A 122 24.31 -3.14 19.06
N ALA A 123 23.17 -2.48 18.82
CA ALA A 123 21.95 -2.69 19.60
C ALA A 123 21.33 -4.09 19.41
N ARG A 124 21.67 -4.80 18.34
CA ARG A 124 21.26 -6.20 18.12
C ARG A 124 21.63 -7.13 19.29
N ARG A 125 22.74 -6.87 19.99
CA ARG A 125 23.14 -7.68 21.16
C ARG A 125 22.35 -7.34 22.42
N LEU A 126 21.78 -6.13 22.47
CA LEU A 126 20.99 -5.63 23.60
C LEU A 126 19.52 -6.06 23.48
N VAL A 127 19.06 -6.31 22.25
CA VAL A 127 17.73 -6.85 21.96
C VAL A 127 17.75 -8.37 22.09
N ASP A 128 17.58 -8.87 23.32
CA ASP A 128 17.54 -10.30 23.61
C ASP A 128 16.15 -10.93 23.32
N GLN A 129 16.07 -12.26 23.33
CA GLN A 129 14.80 -12.95 23.04
C GLN A 129 13.71 -12.68 24.10
N ALA A 130 14.08 -12.48 25.36
CA ALA A 130 13.12 -12.25 26.43
C ALA A 130 12.43 -10.87 26.29
N MET A 131 13.21 -9.85 25.94
CA MET A 131 12.74 -8.51 25.62
C MET A 131 11.85 -8.53 24.38
N LEU A 132 12.25 -9.22 23.32
CA LEU A 132 11.45 -9.36 22.10
C LEU A 132 10.12 -10.04 22.38
N THR A 133 10.09 -11.10 23.20
CA THR A 133 8.84 -11.77 23.58
C THR A 133 7.89 -10.83 24.32
N ARG A 134 8.40 -9.95 25.19
CA ARG A 134 7.56 -8.93 25.86
C ARG A 134 7.04 -7.90 24.88
N LEU A 135 7.89 -7.38 24.00
CA LEU A 135 7.47 -6.40 22.99
C LEU A 135 6.44 -6.98 22.01
N ARG A 136 6.50 -8.27 21.68
CA ARG A 136 5.50 -8.92 20.81
C ARG A 136 4.10 -8.97 21.41
N ALA A 137 3.97 -8.92 22.74
CA ALA A 137 2.65 -8.85 23.38
C ALA A 137 1.97 -7.50 23.12
N ASP A 138 2.75 -6.43 23.06
CA ASP A 138 2.25 -5.06 22.90
C ASP A 138 2.25 -4.60 21.43
N PHE A 139 3.07 -5.22 20.57
CA PHE A 139 3.29 -4.81 19.17
C PHE A 139 3.15 -6.01 18.21
N PRO A 140 1.94 -6.32 17.71
CA PRO A 140 1.70 -7.44 16.79
C PRO A 140 2.42 -7.27 15.44
N GLY A 141 2.71 -6.03 15.00
CA GLY A 141 3.52 -5.74 13.81
C GLY A 141 5.03 -6.03 13.96
N LEU A 142 5.48 -6.45 15.14
CA LEU A 142 6.86 -6.87 15.42
C LEU A 142 7.14 -8.26 14.82
N GLN A 143 7.28 -8.34 13.51
CA GLN A 143 7.67 -9.55 12.79
C GLN A 143 9.19 -9.75 12.84
N HIS A 144 9.70 -10.29 13.95
CA HIS A 144 11.07 -10.78 13.99
C HIS A 144 11.19 -12.09 13.21
N GLN A 145 11.70 -12.03 11.98
CA GLN A 145 12.39 -13.17 11.37
C GLN A 145 13.72 -13.34 12.11
N TYR A 146 13.69 -14.05 13.24
CA TYR A 146 14.90 -14.67 13.78
C TYR A 146 15.28 -15.76 12.77
N GLN A 147 16.10 -15.44 11.76
CA GLN A 147 16.94 -16.49 11.19
C GLN A 147 18.00 -16.74 12.26
N PRO A 148 17.92 -17.86 13.03
CA PRO A 148 19.12 -18.30 13.72
C PRO A 148 20.17 -18.43 12.63
N CYS A 149 21.29 -17.73 12.78
CA CYS A 149 22.49 -18.14 12.08
C CYS A 149 22.62 -19.63 12.38
N ALA A 150 22.47 -20.47 11.34
CA ALA A 150 22.65 -21.90 11.47
C ALA A 150 24.00 -22.08 12.16
N GLY A 151 23.95 -22.53 13.41
CA GLY A 151 25.12 -22.85 14.18
C GLY A 151 25.75 -24.06 13.53
N VAL A 152 26.67 -23.84 12.61
CA VAL A 152 27.65 -24.86 12.21
C VAL A 152 28.93 -24.59 12.99
N ALA A 153 28.86 -24.84 14.30
CA ALA A 153 30.05 -25.11 15.10
C ALA A 153 30.23 -26.63 15.19
N ASN A 154 31.11 -27.14 14.34
CA ASN A 154 32.18 -28.10 14.62
C ASN A 154 31.83 -29.43 15.31
N THR A 155 32.01 -30.56 14.61
CA THR A 155 32.57 -31.85 15.06
C THR A 155 32.48 -32.82 13.87
N GLY A 156 33.46 -33.64 13.46
CA GLY A 156 34.82 -33.88 13.86
C GLY A 156 35.45 -34.75 12.75
N ARG A 157 36.77 -34.66 12.63
CA ARG A 157 37.64 -35.54 11.83
C ARG A 157 37.32 -37.02 12.09
N ILE A 158 37.17 -37.82 11.04
CA ILE A 158 37.51 -39.25 11.06
C ILE A 158 38.18 -39.58 9.71
N PRO A 159 39.41 -40.17 9.70
CA PRO A 159 40.10 -40.65 8.50
C PRO A 159 39.50 -41.93 7.91
#